data_AF-A0A957CNT2-F1
#
_entry.id   AF-A0A957CNT2-F1
#
_cell.length_a   1.000
_cell.length_b   1.000
_cell.length_c   1.000
_cell.angle_alpha   90.00
_cell.angle_beta   90.00
_cell.angle_gamma   90.00
#
_symmetry.space_group_name_H-M   'P 1'
#
loop_
_entity.id
_entity.type
_entity.pdbx_description
1 polymer ?
#
loop_
_entity_poly.entity_id
_entity_poly.type
_entity_poly.pdbx_seq_one_letter_code
_entity_poly.pdbx_strand_id
1 'polypeptide(L)'
;MLPPPAGIDPQEYKAFGPRWVGSAMAACPDDVPWQRVINAQGKISERPGAQQQRQLLETEGILFVKDKIDLKAYQWRGPGQEQRPRQARLF
;
A
#
# COMPACT_ATOMS: atom_id res chain seq x y z
N MET A 1 9.57 12.75 -1.64
CA MET A 1 9.54 11.98 -0.38
C MET A 1 8.91 12.87 0.67
N LEU A 2 8.01 12.35 1.53
CA LEU A 2 7.49 13.15 2.64
C LEU A 2 8.66 13.54 3.56
N PRO A 3 8.80 14.81 3.95
CA PRO A 3 9.87 15.21 4.86
C PRO A 3 9.62 14.63 6.27
N PRO A 4 10.69 14.39 7.07
CA PRO A 4 10.54 14.05 8.47
C PRO A 4 9.71 15.10 9.22
N PRO A 5 8.82 14.69 10.15
CA PRO A 5 8.12 15.62 11.03
C PRO A 5 9.09 16.44 11.88
N ALA A 6 8.63 17.60 12.36
CA ALA A 6 9.42 18.43 13.27
C ALA A 6 9.81 17.66 14.53
N GLY A 7 11.09 17.72 14.90
CA GLY A 7 11.63 17.05 16.09
C GLY A 7 12.04 15.58 15.92
N ILE A 8 11.90 15.01 14.71
CA ILE A 8 12.34 13.63 14.42
C ILE A 8 13.67 13.65 13.64
N ASP A 9 14.64 12.84 14.07
CA ASP A 9 15.90 12.65 13.35
C ASP A 9 15.63 12.08 11.95
N PRO A 10 16.16 12.69 10.86
CA PRO A 10 16.02 12.18 9.50
C PRO A 10 16.44 10.71 9.30
N GLN A 11 17.48 10.24 10.00
CA GLN A 11 17.92 8.84 9.92
C GLN A 11 16.92 7.89 10.56
N GLU A 12 16.37 8.28 11.71
CA GLU A 12 15.31 7.54 12.39
C GLU A 12 14.04 7.49 11.53
N TYR A 13 13.63 8.63 10.95
CA TYR A 13 12.47 8.68 10.06
C TYR A 13 12.65 7.78 8.84
N LYS A 14 13.85 7.77 8.25
CA LYS A 14 14.16 6.88 7.12
C LYS A 14 14.11 5.40 7.53
N ALA A 15 14.55 5.05 8.74
CA ALA A 15 14.56 3.68 9.23
C ALA A 15 13.16 3.17 9.64
N PHE A 16 12.34 4.00 10.29
CA PHE A 16 11.10 3.56 10.93
C PHE A 16 9.83 4.09 10.28
N GLY A 17 9.90 5.09 9.41
CA GLY A 17 8.75 5.69 8.73
C GLY A 17 7.77 4.66 8.12
N PRO A 18 8.24 3.62 7.39
CA PRO A 18 7.35 2.58 6.88
C PRO A 18 6.58 1.81 7.96
N ARG A 19 7.17 1.59 9.13
CA ARG A 19 6.51 0.94 10.27
C ARG A 19 5.45 1.85 10.87
N TRP A 20 5.76 3.14 11.03
CA TRP A 20 4.81 4.13 11.54
C TRP A 20 3.58 4.26 10.62
N VAL A 21 3.79 4.29 9.30
CA VAL A 21 2.68 4.25 8.34
C VAL A 21 1.85 2.99 8.52
N GLY A 22 2.48 1.82 8.66
CA GLY A 22 1.78 0.56 8.92
C GLY A 22 0.91 0.59 10.18
N SER A 23 1.45 1.16 11.27
CA SER A 23 0.71 1.38 12.52
C SER A 23 -0.45 2.36 12.36
N ALA A 24 -0.25 3.48 11.66
CA ALA A 24 -1.30 4.45 11.39
C ALA A 24 -2.45 3.85 10.56
N MET A 25 -2.13 3.04 9.54
CA MET A 25 -3.14 2.33 8.74
C MET A 25 -3.87 1.23 9.52
N ALA A 26 -3.29 0.69 10.60
CA ALA A 26 -3.96 -0.28 11.45
C ALA A 26 -4.94 0.36 12.44
N ALA A 27 -4.79 1.67 12.70
CA ALA A 27 -5.58 2.44 13.65
C ALA A 27 -6.43 3.53 12.98
N CYS A 28 -6.56 3.50 11.65
CA CYS A 28 -7.32 4.52 10.92
C CYS A 28 -8.84 4.31 11.08
N PRO A 29 -9.65 5.36 10.90
CA PRO A 29 -11.10 5.23 10.86
C PRO A 29 -11.58 4.49 9.59
N ASP A 30 -12.86 4.08 9.59
CA ASP A 30 -13.46 3.24 8.54
C ASP A 30 -13.62 3.94 7.18
N ASP A 31 -13.59 5.27 7.15
CA ASP A 31 -13.67 6.07 5.91
C ASP A 31 -12.33 6.15 5.16
N VAL A 32 -11.24 5.69 5.77
CA VAL A 32 -9.92 5.64 5.15
C VAL A 32 -9.75 4.31 4.40
N PRO A 33 -9.42 4.31 3.08
CA PRO A 33 -9.24 3.09 2.29
C PRO A 33 -7.86 2.44 2.56
N TRP A 34 -7.63 2.05 3.80
CA TRP A 34 -6.36 1.49 4.29
C TRP A 34 -5.97 0.20 3.58
N GLN A 35 -6.94 -0.55 3.05
CA GLN A 35 -6.70 -1.79 2.33
C GLN A 35 -5.77 -1.60 1.11
N ARG A 36 -5.72 -0.39 0.55
CA ARG A 36 -4.89 -0.04 -0.61
C ARG A 36 -3.40 0.10 -0.28
N VAL A 37 -3.03 0.14 1.00
CA VAL A 37 -1.63 0.25 1.44
C VAL A 37 -1.04 -1.14 1.70
N ILE A 38 -0.11 -1.54 0.85
CA ILE A 38 0.63 -2.80 0.95
C ILE A 38 2.15 -2.54 0.99
N ASN A 39 2.93 -3.57 1.31
CA ASN A 39 4.37 -3.41 1.43
C ASN A 39 5.08 -3.25 0.06
N ALA A 40 6.33 -2.79 0.10
CA ALA A 40 7.15 -2.56 -1.10
C ALA A 40 7.44 -3.83 -1.93
N GLN A 41 7.17 -5.03 -1.40
CA GLN A 41 7.30 -6.29 -2.12
C GLN A 41 6.04 -6.65 -2.92
N GLY A 42 5.01 -5.81 -2.89
CA GLY A 42 3.71 -6.06 -3.51
C GLY A 42 2.87 -7.07 -2.73
N LYS A 43 3.14 -7.29 -1.45
CA LYS A 43 2.44 -8.25 -0.59
C LYS A 43 1.62 -7.54 0.48
N ILE A 44 0.53 -8.19 0.89
CA ILE A 44 -0.15 -7.85 2.14
C ILE A 44 0.76 -8.31 3.29
N SER A 45 1.00 -7.43 4.26
CA SER A 45 1.77 -7.77 5.46
C SER A 45 0.97 -8.72 6.35
N GLU A 46 1.65 -9.68 6.98
CA GLU A 46 1.01 -10.64 7.89
C GLU A 46 0.58 -9.94 9.18
N ARG A 47 -0.73 -9.84 9.40
CA ARG A 47 -1.37 -9.22 10.57
C ARG A 47 -2.85 -9.63 10.65
N PRO A 48 -3.52 -9.44 11.80
CA PRO A 48 -4.98 -9.50 11.86
C PRO A 48 -5.61 -8.61 10.78
N GLY A 49 -6.61 -9.12 10.06
CA GLY A 49 -7.25 -8.41 8.95
C GLY A 49 -6.57 -8.56 7.58
N ALA A 50 -5.45 -9.30 7.45
CA ALA A 50 -4.80 -9.54 6.16
C ALA A 50 -5.73 -10.20 5.12
N GLN A 51 -6.58 -11.15 5.56
CA GLN A 51 -7.56 -11.79 4.68
C GLN A 51 -8.65 -10.82 4.22
N GLN A 52 -9.15 -9.96 5.12
CA GLN A 52 -10.12 -8.92 4.78
C GLN A 52 -9.52 -7.91 3.80
N GLN A 53 -8.26 -7.50 4.03
CA GLN A 53 -7.52 -6.63 3.12
C GLN A 53 -7.45 -7.23 1.71
N ARG A 54 -7.16 -8.53 1.60
CA ARG A 54 -7.13 -9.25 0.33
C ARG A 54 -8.49 -9.24 -0.36
N GLN A 55 -9.56 -9.59 0.36
CA GLN A 55 -10.91 -9.66 -0.19
C GLN A 55 -11.40 -8.30 -0.70
N LEU A 56 -11.10 -7.21 0.03
CA LEU A 56 -11.44 -5.85 -0.40
C LEU A 56 -10.68 -5.48 -1.68
N LEU A 57 -9.38 -5.76 -1.75
CA LEU A 57 -8.58 -5.51 -2.95
C LEU A 57 -9.04 -6.32 -4.16
N GLU A 58 -9.37 -7.61 -3.95
CA GLU A 58 -9.93 -8.46 -5.01
C GLU A 58 -11.29 -7.94 -5.51
N THR A 59 -12.13 -7.41 -4.62
CA THR A 59 -13.40 -6.75 -4.98
C THR A 59 -13.16 -5.47 -5.80
N GLU A 60 -12.07 -4.75 -5.53
CA GLU A 60 -11.62 -3.61 -6.34
C GLU A 60 -10.97 -4.03 -7.69
N GLY A 61 -10.91 -5.33 -8.00
CA GLY A 61 -10.37 -5.88 -9.24
C GLY A 61 -8.85 -6.10 -9.23
N ILE A 62 -8.22 -6.08 -8.06
CA ILE A 62 -6.79 -6.34 -7.92
C ILE A 62 -6.54 -7.85 -7.93
N LEU A 63 -5.67 -8.29 -8.84
CA LEU A 63 -5.30 -9.71 -8.97
C LEU A 63 -4.02 -10.04 -8.19
N PHE A 64 -4.09 -11.09 -7.38
CA PHE A 64 -2.95 -11.66 -6.66
C PHE A 64 -2.41 -12.89 -7.38
N VAL A 65 -1.09 -12.92 -7.60
CA VAL A 65 -0.35 -14.08 -8.12
C VAL A 65 0.72 -14.45 -7.11
N LYS A 66 0.65 -15.68 -6.58
CA LYS A 66 1.56 -16.16 -5.51
C LYS A 66 1.64 -15.17 -4.33
N ASP A 67 0.47 -14.69 -3.90
CA ASP A 67 0.28 -13.74 -2.80
C ASP A 67 0.93 -12.36 -3.01
N LYS A 68 1.24 -11.99 -4.26
CA LYS A 68 1.73 -10.66 -4.63
C LYS A 68 0.89 -10.02 -5.72
N ILE A 69 0.91 -8.70 -5.78
CA ILE A 69 0.38 -7.92 -6.90
C ILE A 69 1.53 -7.33 -7.73
N ASP A 70 1.24 -7.03 -9.00
CA ASP A 70 2.16 -6.25 -9.82
C ASP A 70 2.05 -4.77 -9.47
N LEU A 71 3.01 -4.28 -8.68
CA LEU A 71 3.10 -2.86 -8.34
C LEU A 71 3.25 -1.96 -9.58
N LYS A 72 3.83 -2.43 -10.70
CA LYS A 72 3.94 -1.58 -11.89
C LYS A 72 2.56 -1.25 -12.47
N ALA A 73 1.60 -2.17 -12.34
CA ALA A 73 0.24 -2.02 -12.82
C ALA A 73 -0.66 -1.24 -11.84
N TYR A 74 -0.54 -1.51 -10.54
CA TYR A 74 -1.49 -1.00 -9.52
C TYR A 74 -0.95 0.12 -8.62
N GLN A 75 0.36 0.39 -8.63
CA GLN A 75 0.93 1.41 -7.76
C GLN A 75 0.45 2.80 -8.16
N TRP A 76 -0.04 3.54 -7.16
CA TRP A 76 -0.34 4.95 -7.31
C TRP A 76 0.91 5.76 -7.66
N ARG A 77 0.89 6.46 -8.80
CA ARG A 77 2.01 7.29 -9.29
C ARG A 77 1.98 8.74 -8.78
N GLY A 78 1.02 9.08 -7.93
CA GLY A 78 0.82 10.44 -7.46
C GLY A 78 -0.24 11.22 -8.27
N PRO A 79 -0.56 12.45 -7.84
CA PRO A 79 -1.51 13.32 -8.52
C PRO A 79 -1.00 13.74 -9.91
N GLY A 80 -1.91 13.89 -10.88
CA GLY A 80 -1.59 14.36 -12.24
C GLY A 80 -1.07 13.30 -13.22
N GLN A 81 -1.01 12.03 -12.81
CA GLN A 81 -0.68 10.90 -13.70
C GLN A 81 -1.98 10.18 -14.08
N GLU A 82 -2.21 9.86 -15.36
CA GLU A 82 -3.39 9.08 -15.78
C GLU A 82 -3.38 7.72 -15.07
N GLN A 83 -4.34 7.51 -14.16
CA GLN A 83 -4.48 6.28 -13.37
C GLN A 83 -5.40 5.27 -14.06
N ARG A 84 -5.22 5.05 -15.36
CA ARG A 84 -5.92 3.96 -16.03
C ARG A 84 -5.14 2.67 -15.75
N PRO A 85 -5.70 1.65 -15.10
CA PRO A 85 -5.06 0.36 -15.02
C PRO A 85 -4.86 -0.17 -16.44
N ARG A 86 -3.66 0.01 -17.00
CA ARG A 86 -3.28 -0.49 -18.32
C ARG A 86 -2.72 -1.89 -18.13
N GLN A 87 -3.58 -2.89 -18.09
CA GLN A 87 -3.13 -4.27 -18.23
C GLN A 87 -2.87 -4.55 -19.70
N ALA A 88 -1.62 -4.39 -20.14
CA ALA A 88 -1.15 -4.97 -21.39
C ALA A 88 -0.75 -6.43 -21.11
N ARG A 89 -1.77 -7.30 -21.01
CA ARG A 89 -1.70 -8.77 -20.96
C ARG A 89 -1.09 -9.41 -19.70
N LEU A 90 -1.73 -10.51 -19.30
CA LEU A 90 -1.28 -11.48 -18.29
C LEU A 90 -0.31 -12.54 -18.88
N PHE A 91 0.27 -12.27 -20.05
CA PHE A 91 1.29 -13.07 -20.73
C PHE A 91 2.20 -12.17 -21.55
#